data_AF-A0A3C2E463-F1
#
_entry.id   AF-A0A3C2E463-F1
#
_cell.length_a   1.000
_cell.length_b   1.000
_cell.length_c   1.000
_cell.angle_alpha   90.00
_cell.angle_beta   90.00
_cell.angle_gamma   90.00
#
_symmetry.space_group_name_H-M   'P 1'
#
loop_
_entity.id
_entity.type
_entity.pdbx_description
1 polymer ?
#
loop_
_entity_poly.entity_id
_entity_poly.type
_entity_poly.pdbx_seq_one_letter_code
_entity_poly.pdbx_strand_id
1 'polypeptide(L)'
;STDAADVLMLIAGRELKARPRVATTLEAESGFNDPMAVIMVTALVTWLGAGEAPSPWLFAIGIVWSLIAGALIGWFGGRAIAVAERRMGLPLGLYPIFAAASAVFLFALAQSIGASGFLAAYLAGVALRSAPKRRAAEATARFSDGVAWLSQIGLFLMLGLLVTPSHALAVAVPALGVALVLILVARPLAVLVCLLPEKFRPNERAFIAWMGLRGAVPIFLGGFPVLLGVENANLYFSTAFAVVIASLVIQGWTAGPVSRLARIAPPIEGRKGWRDMAAIGAVTVGFAGASFAASIAAGLIDRQGPVFSAPTVAELREMVAPPSSPSSGGVRLGTLPADWMELDMEERRRLFARIVASLIASENEHVLRDRATLERFAGLEANGTRLD
;
A
#
# COMPACT_ATOMS: atom_id res chain seq x y z
N SER A 1 11.18 3.71 -2.79
CA SER A 1 9.95 4.50 -2.64
C SER A 1 10.13 5.81 -1.93
N THR A 2 9.48 6.81 -2.49
CA THR A 2 9.32 8.18 -2.01
C THR A 2 7.90 8.57 -2.36
N ASP A 3 7.22 9.24 -1.45
CA ASP A 3 5.83 9.68 -1.62
C ASP A 3 5.75 11.16 -1.25
N ALA A 4 6.64 11.91 -1.90
CA ALA A 4 6.92 13.28 -1.55
C ALA A 4 6.05 14.26 -2.35
N ALA A 5 5.41 13.82 -3.43
CA ALA A 5 4.57 14.68 -4.25
C ALA A 5 3.21 14.91 -3.57
N ASP A 6 2.53 13.84 -3.14
CA ASP A 6 1.14 13.94 -2.69
C ASP A 6 1.01 14.55 -1.29
N VAL A 7 1.80 14.07 -0.32
CA VAL A 7 1.79 14.61 1.05
C VAL A 7 2.25 16.07 1.10
N LEU A 8 3.12 16.48 0.19
CA LEU A 8 3.70 17.82 0.18
C LEU A 8 2.88 18.81 -0.64
N MET A 9 2.19 18.36 -1.69
CA MET A 9 1.11 19.13 -2.31
C MET A 9 -0.05 19.39 -1.35
N LEU A 10 -0.24 18.46 -0.40
CA LEU A 10 -1.25 18.60 0.63
C LEU A 10 -0.85 19.53 1.78
N ILE A 11 0.37 19.38 2.29
CA ILE A 11 0.90 20.16 3.41
C ILE A 11 1.28 21.59 2.98
N ALA A 12 1.69 21.81 1.73
CA ALA A 12 2.12 23.12 1.24
C ALA A 12 0.99 24.03 0.77
N GLY A 13 -0.28 23.67 0.99
CA GLY A 13 -1.44 24.54 0.81
C GLY A 13 -1.58 25.06 -0.61
N ARG A 14 -2.30 24.30 -1.44
CA ARG A 14 -2.72 24.68 -2.81
C ARG A 14 -1.58 25.04 -3.73
N GLU A 15 -1.29 24.11 -4.64
CA GLU A 15 -0.41 24.33 -5.77
C GLU A 15 0.93 24.90 -5.31
N LEU A 16 1.87 24.00 -5.01
CA LEU A 16 3.25 24.36 -5.29
C LEU A 16 3.26 24.82 -6.76
N LYS A 17 3.18 26.14 -6.96
CA LYS A 17 3.78 26.84 -8.10
C LYS A 17 5.31 26.75 -7.97
N ALA A 18 5.82 25.62 -7.44
CA ALA A 18 7.08 25.07 -7.83
C ALA A 18 7.12 25.15 -9.34
N ARG A 19 8.27 25.56 -9.86
CA ARG A 19 8.48 25.63 -11.30
C ARG A 19 7.93 24.34 -11.93
N PRO A 20 7.01 24.42 -12.92
CA PRO A 20 6.25 23.26 -13.39
C PRO A 20 7.12 22.04 -13.68
N ARG A 21 8.33 22.26 -14.20
CA ARG A 21 9.33 21.22 -14.46
C ARG A 21 9.76 20.43 -13.21
N VAL A 22 9.94 21.08 -12.07
CA VAL A 22 10.36 20.42 -10.82
C VAL A 22 9.21 19.59 -10.24
N ALA A 23 7.99 20.15 -10.22
CA ALA A 23 6.81 19.44 -9.74
C ALA A 23 6.51 18.19 -10.57
N THR A 24 6.45 18.32 -11.91
CA THR A 24 6.23 17.18 -12.81
C THR A 24 7.33 16.13 -12.70
N THR A 25 8.58 16.53 -12.46
CA THR A 25 9.69 15.57 -12.27
C THR A 25 9.53 14.78 -10.98
N LEU A 26 9.17 15.45 -9.87
CA LEU A 26 8.96 14.78 -8.58
C LEU A 26 7.72 13.87 -8.60
N GLU A 27 6.63 14.29 -9.26
CA GLU A 27 5.44 13.45 -9.46
C GLU A 27 5.77 12.18 -10.27
N ALA A 28 6.49 12.35 -11.39
CA ALA A 28 6.93 11.22 -12.20
C ALA A 28 7.87 10.29 -11.41
N GLU A 29 8.85 10.86 -10.70
CA GLU A 29 9.76 10.07 -9.87
C GLU A 29 9.01 9.25 -8.83
N SER A 30 8.07 9.86 -8.10
CA SER A 30 7.23 9.19 -7.10
C SER A 30 6.45 8.03 -7.72
N GLY A 31 5.76 8.29 -8.84
CA GLY A 31 4.92 7.30 -9.52
C GLY A 31 5.69 6.10 -10.09
N PHE A 32 6.93 6.30 -10.57
CA PHE A 32 7.76 5.21 -11.07
C PHE A 32 8.52 4.45 -9.97
N ASN A 33 8.89 5.13 -8.88
CA ASN A 33 9.68 4.55 -7.79
C ASN A 33 8.90 3.49 -7.00
N ASP A 34 7.59 3.66 -6.82
CA ASP A 34 6.78 2.75 -6.02
C ASP A 34 6.63 1.34 -6.63
N PRO A 35 6.23 1.18 -7.90
CA PRO A 35 6.25 -0.12 -8.56
C PRO A 35 7.63 -0.78 -8.55
N MET A 36 8.69 -0.01 -8.74
CA MET A 36 10.08 -0.49 -8.69
C MET A 36 10.47 -1.02 -7.32
N ALA A 37 10.08 -0.32 -6.26
CA ALA A 37 10.36 -0.72 -4.89
C ALA A 37 9.66 -2.03 -4.54
N VAL A 38 8.41 -2.22 -4.99
CA VAL A 38 7.70 -3.50 -4.83
C VAL A 38 8.47 -4.64 -5.47
N ILE A 39 8.88 -4.50 -6.74
CA ILE A 39 9.63 -5.53 -7.48
C ILE A 39 10.94 -5.88 -6.75
N MET A 40 11.66 -4.85 -6.28
CA MET A 40 12.94 -5.06 -5.59
C MET A 40 12.73 -5.78 -4.25
N VAL A 41 11.74 -5.36 -3.45
CA VAL A 41 11.49 -5.98 -2.15
C VAL A 41 10.99 -7.41 -2.32
N THR A 42 10.05 -7.68 -3.21
CA THR A 42 9.56 -9.06 -3.41
C THR A 42 10.69 -9.98 -3.88
N ALA A 43 11.59 -9.50 -4.74
CA ALA A 43 12.74 -10.26 -5.16
C ALA A 43 13.78 -10.50 -4.05
N LEU A 44 14.08 -9.48 -3.24
CA LEU A 44 15.01 -9.63 -2.12
C LEU A 44 14.44 -10.58 -1.06
N VAL A 45 13.14 -10.48 -0.75
CA VAL A 45 12.51 -11.34 0.25
C VAL A 45 12.39 -12.78 -0.24
N THR A 46 12.09 -13.00 -1.53
CA THR A 46 12.11 -14.35 -2.12
C THR A 46 13.50 -14.95 -2.13
N TRP A 47 14.54 -14.16 -2.41
CA TRP A 47 15.93 -14.61 -2.26
C TRP A 47 16.25 -15.00 -0.82
N LEU A 48 15.93 -14.14 0.15
CA LEU A 48 16.12 -14.42 1.57
C LEU A 48 15.38 -15.69 2.03
N GLY A 49 14.17 -15.94 1.52
CA GLY A 49 13.37 -17.11 1.89
C GLY A 49 13.80 -18.42 1.20
N ALA A 50 14.29 -18.36 -0.04
CA ALA A 50 14.70 -19.54 -0.81
C ALA A 50 16.12 -20.01 -0.47
N GLY A 51 16.96 -19.16 0.13
CA GLY A 51 18.35 -19.47 0.48
C GLY A 51 19.32 -19.55 -0.71
N GLU A 52 18.82 -19.65 -1.94
CA GLU A 52 19.59 -19.62 -3.17
C GLU A 52 19.50 -18.26 -3.85
N ALA A 53 20.65 -17.68 -4.21
CA ALA A 53 20.70 -16.44 -4.96
C ALA A 53 20.14 -16.66 -6.37
N PRO A 54 19.08 -15.93 -6.78
CA PRO A 54 18.66 -15.97 -8.17
C PRO A 54 19.83 -15.49 -9.04
N SER A 55 19.98 -16.12 -10.21
CA SER A 55 21.01 -15.69 -11.18
C SER A 55 20.88 -14.18 -11.42
N PRO A 56 21.94 -13.37 -11.21
CA PRO A 56 21.86 -11.91 -11.33
C PRO A 56 21.31 -11.46 -12.70
N TRP A 57 21.63 -12.24 -13.73
CA TRP A 57 21.15 -12.02 -15.09
C TRP A 57 19.65 -12.29 -15.25
N LEU A 58 19.16 -13.41 -14.74
CA LEU A 58 17.72 -13.73 -14.76
C LEU A 58 16.91 -12.75 -13.93
N PHE A 59 17.47 -12.29 -12.81
CA PHE A 59 16.86 -11.26 -11.98
C PHE A 59 16.74 -9.92 -12.73
N ALA A 60 17.82 -9.47 -13.38
CA ALA A 60 17.79 -8.26 -14.19
C ALA A 60 16.79 -8.35 -15.35
N ILE A 61 16.73 -9.50 -16.05
CA ILE A 61 15.72 -9.75 -17.08
C ILE A 61 14.31 -9.70 -16.49
N GLY A 62 14.09 -10.31 -15.33
CA GLY A 62 12.79 -10.33 -14.65
C GLY A 62 12.30 -8.93 -14.30
N ILE A 63 13.19 -8.05 -13.81
CA ILE A 63 12.87 -6.64 -13.59
C ILE A 63 12.49 -5.96 -14.90
N VAL A 64 13.31 -6.09 -15.94
CA VAL A 64 13.07 -5.45 -17.25
C VAL A 64 11.75 -5.94 -17.85
N TRP A 65 11.48 -7.24 -17.80
CA TRP A 65 10.21 -7.83 -18.22
C TRP A 65 9.04 -7.24 -17.43
N SER A 66 9.15 -7.22 -16.10
CA SER A 66 8.09 -6.76 -15.22
C SER A 66 7.68 -5.30 -15.52
N LEU A 67 8.67 -4.46 -15.81
CA LEU A 67 8.49 -3.06 -16.18
C LEU A 67 7.94 -2.89 -17.59
N ILE A 68 8.53 -3.54 -18.60
CA ILE A 68 8.10 -3.40 -19.98
C ILE A 68 6.67 -3.93 -20.14
N ALA A 69 6.40 -5.15 -19.67
CA ALA A 69 5.07 -5.75 -19.78
C ALA A 69 4.03 -4.94 -18.99
N GLY A 70 4.37 -4.50 -17.77
CA GLY A 70 3.49 -3.64 -16.97
C GLY A 70 3.20 -2.32 -17.66
N ALA A 71 4.23 -1.70 -18.27
CA ALA A 71 4.07 -0.45 -18.99
C ALA A 71 3.20 -0.59 -20.24
N LEU A 72 3.40 -1.65 -21.03
CA LEU A 72 2.60 -1.93 -22.22
C LEU A 72 1.13 -2.19 -21.84
N ILE A 73 0.89 -3.05 -20.84
CA ILE A 73 -0.48 -3.36 -20.37
C ILE A 73 -1.16 -2.09 -19.86
N GLY A 74 -0.47 -1.29 -19.03
CA GLY A 74 -1.04 -0.05 -18.51
C GLY A 74 -1.36 0.95 -19.60
N TRP A 75 -0.42 1.21 -20.51
CA TRP A 75 -0.59 2.19 -21.57
C TRP A 75 -1.66 1.81 -22.59
N PHE A 76 -1.61 0.58 -23.13
CA PHE A 76 -2.59 0.12 -24.10
C PHE A 76 -3.94 -0.18 -23.45
N GLY A 77 -3.95 -0.74 -22.25
CA GLY A 77 -5.15 -0.97 -21.45
C GLY A 77 -5.85 0.35 -21.11
N GLY A 78 -5.13 1.36 -20.63
CA GLY A 78 -5.67 2.69 -20.36
C GLY A 78 -6.26 3.37 -21.60
N ARG A 79 -5.63 3.20 -22.77
CA ARG A 79 -6.21 3.68 -24.04
C ARG A 79 -7.44 2.90 -24.46
N ALA A 80 -7.45 1.58 -24.27
CA ALA A 80 -8.62 0.76 -24.54
C ALA A 80 -9.81 1.17 -23.65
N ILE A 81 -9.57 1.41 -22.36
CA ILE A 81 -10.55 1.96 -21.41
C ILE A 81 -11.08 3.29 -21.90
N ALA A 82 -10.20 4.23 -22.29
CA ALA A 82 -10.62 5.53 -22.80
C ALA A 82 -11.47 5.43 -24.08
N VAL A 83 -11.19 4.46 -24.96
CA VAL A 83 -12.02 4.17 -26.14
C VAL A 83 -13.37 3.60 -25.72
N ALA A 84 -13.38 2.65 -24.78
CA ALA A 84 -14.57 1.99 -24.27
C ALA A 84 -15.53 3.01 -23.63
N GLU A 85 -15.01 3.90 -22.77
CA GLU A 85 -15.76 5.00 -22.16
C GLU A 85 -16.42 5.93 -23.19
N ARG A 86 -15.70 6.22 -24.29
CA ARG A 86 -16.24 7.05 -25.38
C ARG A 86 -17.38 6.36 -26.12
N ARG A 87 -17.30 5.05 -26.31
CA ARG A 87 -18.30 4.26 -27.07
C ARG A 87 -19.53 3.92 -26.25
N MET A 88 -19.37 3.62 -24.95
CA MET A 88 -20.48 3.17 -24.10
C MET A 88 -21.40 4.30 -23.65
N GLY A 89 -20.95 5.57 -23.67
CA GLY A 89 -21.80 6.71 -23.33
C GLY A 89 -22.34 6.64 -21.89
N LEU A 90 -21.48 6.26 -20.93
CA LEU A 90 -21.87 6.04 -19.54
C LEU A 90 -22.49 7.30 -18.90
N PRO A 91 -23.42 7.14 -17.94
CA PRO A 91 -23.80 8.20 -17.00
C PRO A 91 -22.61 8.73 -16.21
N LEU A 92 -22.63 10.02 -15.83
CA LEU A 92 -21.48 10.69 -15.19
C LEU A 92 -20.98 9.99 -13.92
N GLY A 93 -21.89 9.39 -13.13
CA GLY A 93 -21.55 8.67 -11.90
C GLY A 93 -20.92 7.29 -12.12
N LEU A 94 -21.01 6.71 -13.33
CA LEU A 94 -20.46 5.38 -13.62
C LEU A 94 -19.03 5.42 -14.19
N TYR A 95 -18.55 6.56 -14.72
CA TYR A 95 -17.16 6.68 -15.19
C TYR A 95 -16.14 6.36 -14.09
N PRO A 96 -16.24 6.90 -12.86
CA PRO A 96 -15.25 6.62 -11.84
C PRO A 96 -15.22 5.14 -11.41
N ILE A 97 -16.40 4.52 -11.32
CA ILE A 97 -16.53 3.10 -10.97
C ILE A 97 -15.92 2.23 -12.07
N PHE A 98 -16.22 2.54 -13.33
CA PHE A 98 -15.64 1.84 -14.48
C PHE A 98 -14.13 1.97 -14.54
N ALA A 99 -13.60 3.19 -14.33
CA ALA A 99 -12.16 3.44 -14.29
C ALA A 99 -11.47 2.68 -13.15
N ALA A 100 -12.03 2.68 -11.94
CA ALA A 100 -11.50 1.95 -10.80
C ALA A 100 -11.50 0.43 -11.03
N ALA A 101 -12.62 -0.14 -11.48
CA ALA A 101 -12.72 -1.56 -11.80
C ALA A 101 -11.72 -1.97 -12.90
N SER A 102 -11.58 -1.13 -13.92
CA SER A 102 -10.63 -1.37 -15.00
C SER A 102 -9.18 -1.26 -14.55
N ALA A 103 -8.85 -0.35 -13.63
CA ALA A 103 -7.52 -0.24 -13.04
C ALA A 103 -7.16 -1.49 -12.22
N VAL A 104 -8.10 -2.00 -11.41
CA VAL A 104 -7.93 -3.27 -10.66
C VAL A 104 -7.77 -4.46 -11.62
N PHE A 105 -8.56 -4.49 -12.70
CA PHE A 105 -8.43 -5.51 -13.73
C PHE A 105 -7.06 -5.49 -14.41
N LEU A 106 -6.59 -4.33 -14.87
CA LEU A 106 -5.27 -4.19 -15.49
C LEU A 106 -4.14 -4.52 -14.53
N PHE A 107 -4.28 -4.15 -13.25
CA PHE A 107 -3.36 -4.54 -12.19
C PHE A 107 -3.27 -6.07 -12.10
N ALA A 108 -4.41 -6.76 -11.96
CA ALA A 108 -4.46 -8.21 -11.83
C ALA A 108 -3.96 -8.92 -13.09
N LEU A 109 -4.29 -8.41 -14.27
CA LEU A 109 -3.84 -8.93 -15.57
C LEU A 109 -2.32 -8.82 -15.73
N ALA A 110 -1.72 -7.70 -15.35
CA ALA A 110 -0.27 -7.56 -15.37
C ALA A 110 0.36 -8.49 -14.33
N GLN A 111 -0.18 -8.54 -13.12
CA GLN A 111 0.37 -9.37 -12.05
C GLN A 111 0.34 -10.87 -12.38
N SER A 112 -0.68 -11.35 -13.10
CA SER A 112 -0.83 -12.78 -13.43
C SER A 112 0.25 -13.31 -14.39
N ILE A 113 0.89 -12.43 -15.17
CA ILE A 113 1.98 -12.77 -16.09
C ILE A 113 3.37 -12.36 -15.55
N GLY A 114 3.46 -12.06 -14.25
CA GLY A 114 4.70 -11.61 -13.61
C GLY A 114 5.10 -10.17 -13.95
N ALA A 115 4.18 -9.38 -14.51
CA ALA A 115 4.40 -7.97 -14.79
C ALA A 115 4.00 -7.07 -13.61
N SER A 116 4.49 -5.83 -13.59
CA SER A 116 4.21 -4.89 -12.50
C SER A 116 2.77 -4.35 -12.60
N GLY A 117 1.87 -4.91 -11.79
CA GLY A 117 0.48 -4.43 -11.68
C GLY A 117 0.39 -2.97 -11.26
N PHE A 118 1.25 -2.52 -10.34
CA PHE A 118 1.31 -1.13 -9.88
C PHE A 118 1.65 -0.17 -11.02
N LEU A 119 2.66 -0.52 -11.83
CA LEU A 119 3.04 0.29 -13.00
C LEU A 119 1.93 0.30 -14.06
N ALA A 120 1.27 -0.84 -14.27
CA ALA A 120 0.15 -0.94 -15.19
C ALA A 120 -1.01 -0.02 -14.78
N ALA A 121 -1.40 -0.02 -13.50
CA ALA A 121 -2.44 0.87 -12.99
C ALA A 121 -2.06 2.36 -13.11
N TYR A 122 -0.80 2.71 -12.77
CA TYR A 122 -0.29 4.08 -12.92
C TYR A 122 -0.36 4.58 -14.37
N LEU A 123 0.21 3.81 -15.31
CA LEU A 123 0.20 4.21 -16.72
C LEU A 123 -1.19 4.14 -17.35
N ALA A 124 -2.10 3.30 -16.85
CA ALA A 124 -3.49 3.30 -17.26
C ALA A 124 -4.16 4.64 -16.90
N GLY A 125 -3.95 5.15 -15.69
CA GLY A 125 -4.42 6.48 -15.27
C GLY A 125 -3.83 7.61 -16.12
N VAL A 126 -2.52 7.56 -16.39
CA VAL A 126 -1.85 8.54 -17.28
C VAL A 126 -2.44 8.49 -18.70
N ALA A 127 -2.65 7.29 -19.24
CA ALA A 127 -3.24 7.11 -20.57
C ALA A 127 -4.71 7.55 -20.61
N LEU A 128 -5.48 7.33 -19.54
CA LEU A 128 -6.88 7.73 -19.44
C LEU A 128 -7.05 9.27 -19.47
N ARG A 129 -6.07 10.02 -18.97
CA ARG A 129 -6.04 11.50 -19.01
C ARG A 129 -6.11 12.07 -20.43
N SER A 130 -5.89 11.26 -21.47
CA SER A 130 -6.00 11.68 -22.88
C SER A 130 -7.45 11.74 -23.43
N ALA A 131 -8.48 11.65 -22.57
CA ALA A 131 -9.89 11.61 -22.99
C ALA A 131 -10.56 13.01 -23.18
N PRO A 132 -11.45 13.18 -24.18
CA PRO A 132 -12.01 14.47 -24.60
C PRO A 132 -13.13 15.04 -23.70
N LYS A 133 -13.71 14.26 -22.77
CA LYS A 133 -14.82 14.73 -21.91
C LYS A 133 -14.32 15.20 -20.56
N ARG A 134 -13.96 16.49 -20.49
CA ARG A 134 -13.40 17.16 -19.29
C ARG A 134 -14.16 16.86 -17.99
N ARG A 135 -15.51 16.86 -18.01
CA ARG A 135 -16.35 16.58 -16.84
C ARG A 135 -16.25 15.14 -16.31
N ALA A 136 -16.13 14.15 -17.21
CA ALA A 136 -16.01 12.74 -16.81
C ALA A 136 -14.62 12.45 -16.21
N ALA A 137 -13.57 13.05 -16.81
CA ALA A 137 -12.22 12.98 -16.28
C ALA A 137 -12.12 13.66 -14.90
N GLU A 138 -12.74 14.83 -14.71
CA GLU A 138 -12.79 15.52 -13.40
C GLU A 138 -13.54 14.71 -12.34
N ALA A 139 -14.68 14.08 -12.69
CA ALA A 139 -15.42 13.22 -11.77
C ALA A 139 -14.58 12.00 -11.34
N THR A 140 -13.90 11.37 -12.30
CA THR A 140 -13.02 10.20 -12.05
C THR A 140 -11.81 10.57 -11.20
N ALA A 141 -11.17 11.72 -11.47
CA ALA A 141 -10.07 12.21 -10.68
C ALA A 141 -10.49 12.45 -9.23
N ARG A 142 -11.56 13.21 -8.97
CA ARG A 142 -12.03 13.50 -7.61
C ARG A 142 -12.42 12.24 -6.82
N PHE A 143 -13.04 11.28 -7.49
CA PHE A 143 -13.37 9.99 -6.88
C PHE A 143 -12.10 9.21 -6.52
N SER A 144 -11.16 9.13 -7.46
CA SER A 144 -9.88 8.44 -7.26
C SER A 144 -9.05 9.09 -6.16
N ASP A 145 -9.03 10.42 -6.08
CA ASP A 145 -8.40 11.18 -4.99
C ASP A 145 -9.03 10.83 -3.64
N GLY A 146 -10.36 10.77 -3.58
CA GLY A 146 -11.08 10.36 -2.37
C GLY A 146 -10.78 8.93 -1.94
N VAL A 147 -10.72 7.99 -2.90
CA VAL A 147 -10.35 6.60 -2.64
C VAL A 147 -8.89 6.49 -2.19
N ALA A 148 -7.97 7.18 -2.86
CA ALA A 148 -6.55 7.20 -2.49
C ALA A 148 -6.36 7.71 -1.05
N TRP A 149 -7.06 8.78 -0.68
CA TRP A 149 -7.08 9.29 0.69
C TRP A 149 -7.59 8.29 1.71
N LEU A 150 -8.73 7.64 1.41
CA LEU A 150 -9.30 6.63 2.29
C LEU A 150 -8.34 5.45 2.46
N SER A 151 -7.74 4.97 1.36
CA SER A 151 -6.73 3.92 1.35
C SER A 151 -5.48 4.31 2.12
N GLN A 152 -5.03 5.57 2.02
CA GLN A 152 -3.87 6.07 2.75
C GLN A 152 -4.13 6.13 4.26
N ILE A 153 -5.29 6.64 4.69
CA ILE A 153 -5.70 6.64 6.10
C ILE A 153 -5.82 5.20 6.61
N GLY A 154 -6.45 4.32 5.84
CA GLY A 154 -6.58 2.90 6.18
C GLY A 154 -5.22 2.19 6.29
N LEU A 155 -4.29 2.47 5.38
CA LEU A 155 -2.94 1.93 5.41
C LEU A 155 -2.17 2.42 6.63
N PHE A 156 -2.18 3.72 6.93
CA PHE A 156 -1.55 4.23 8.15
C PHE A 156 -2.18 3.63 9.40
N LEU A 157 -3.50 3.42 9.43
CA LEU A 157 -4.21 2.71 10.50
C LEU A 157 -3.69 1.31 10.71
N MET A 158 -3.73 0.49 9.68
CA MET A 158 -3.22 -0.86 9.74
C MET A 158 -1.76 -0.91 10.18
N LEU A 159 -0.92 -0.01 9.68
CA LEU A 159 0.50 0.06 10.04
C LEU A 159 0.71 0.49 11.49
N GLY A 160 -0.03 1.48 11.99
CA GLY A 160 0.03 1.93 13.38
C GLY A 160 -0.38 0.82 14.35
N LEU A 161 -1.43 0.07 14.00
CA LEU A 161 -1.87 -1.11 14.74
C LEU A 161 -0.85 -2.27 14.71
N LEU A 162 -0.07 -2.39 13.64
CA LEU A 162 0.91 -3.46 13.45
C LEU A 162 2.24 -3.20 14.17
N VAL A 163 2.58 -1.94 14.43
CA VAL A 163 3.88 -1.56 15.00
C VAL A 163 3.86 -1.66 16.52
N THR A 164 4.77 -2.45 17.07
CA THR A 164 5.08 -2.42 18.51
C THR A 164 6.13 -1.33 18.78
N PRO A 165 5.78 -0.26 19.53
CA PRO A 165 6.67 0.89 19.73
C PRO A 165 7.99 0.55 20.44
N SER A 166 7.99 -0.44 21.33
CA SER A 166 9.17 -0.88 22.09
C SER A 166 10.28 -1.43 21.18
N HIS A 167 9.93 -2.22 20.16
CA HIS A 167 10.89 -2.74 19.19
C HIS A 167 11.47 -1.63 18.30
N ALA A 168 10.66 -0.65 17.91
CA ALA A 168 11.12 0.50 17.13
C ALA A 168 12.10 1.38 17.91
N LEU A 169 11.89 1.55 19.22
CA LEU A 169 12.79 2.30 20.11
C LEU A 169 14.15 1.62 20.26
N ALA A 170 14.19 0.28 20.36
CA ALA A 170 15.42 -0.47 20.48
C ALA A 170 16.36 -0.30 19.27
N VAL A 171 15.79 -0.12 18.07
CA VAL A 171 16.54 0.08 16.82
C VAL A 171 16.60 1.55 16.38
N ALA A 172 16.08 2.48 17.18
CA ALA A 172 15.92 3.88 16.77
C ALA A 172 17.25 4.55 16.42
N VAL A 173 18.31 4.32 17.20
CA VAL A 173 19.63 4.91 16.97
C VAL A 173 20.25 4.43 15.65
N PRO A 174 20.42 3.11 15.39
CA PRO A 174 20.94 2.65 14.11
C PRO A 174 20.02 3.01 12.94
N ALA A 175 18.70 2.94 13.11
CA ALA A 175 17.75 3.34 12.07
C ALA A 175 17.84 4.84 11.74
N LEU A 176 18.06 5.71 12.73
CA LEU A 176 18.30 7.14 12.50
C LEU A 176 19.60 7.36 11.74
N GLY A 177 20.66 6.61 12.05
CA GLY A 177 21.89 6.63 11.28
C GLY A 177 21.66 6.28 9.81
N VAL A 178 20.92 5.19 9.54
CA VAL A 178 20.52 4.79 8.18
C VAL A 178 19.68 5.89 7.52
N ALA A 179 18.71 6.46 8.22
CA ALA A 179 17.87 7.53 7.69
C ALA A 179 18.70 8.75 7.27
N LEU A 180 19.63 9.20 8.12
CA LEU A 180 20.53 10.32 7.85
C LEU A 180 21.45 10.06 6.67
N VAL A 181 22.04 8.87 6.57
CA VAL A 181 22.86 8.48 5.41
C VAL A 181 22.02 8.53 4.14
N LEU A 182 20.81 7.99 4.17
CA LEU A 182 19.96 8.00 2.99
C LEU A 182 19.51 9.40 2.59
N ILE A 183 19.26 10.30 3.55
CA ILE A 183 18.82 11.69 3.32
C ILE A 183 19.99 12.58 2.85
N LEU A 184 21.14 12.48 3.50
CA LEU A 184 22.26 13.41 3.30
C LEU A 184 23.29 12.91 2.27
N VAL A 185 23.36 11.61 2.01
CA VAL A 185 24.37 11.01 1.12
C VAL A 185 23.71 10.32 -0.06
N ALA A 186 22.91 9.27 0.18
CA ALA A 186 22.42 8.42 -0.89
C ALA A 186 21.51 9.18 -1.86
N ARG A 187 20.57 9.98 -1.34
CA ARG A 187 19.63 10.75 -2.15
C ARG A 187 20.31 11.88 -2.93
N PRO A 188 21.15 12.76 -2.34
CA PRO A 188 21.88 13.77 -3.11
C PRO A 188 22.80 13.18 -4.17
N LEU A 189 23.48 12.07 -3.88
CA LEU A 189 24.34 11.40 -4.85
C LEU A 189 23.53 10.84 -6.02
N ALA A 190 22.43 10.13 -5.73
CA ALA A 190 21.55 9.59 -6.77
C ALA A 190 20.98 10.70 -7.67
N VAL A 191 20.51 11.80 -7.07
CA VAL A 191 19.97 12.94 -7.83
C VAL A 191 21.06 13.63 -8.65
N LEU A 192 22.27 13.80 -8.11
CA LEU A 192 23.38 14.41 -8.84
C LEU A 192 23.79 13.59 -10.08
N VAL A 193 23.86 12.27 -9.94
CA VAL A 193 24.19 11.35 -11.04
C VAL A 193 23.07 11.34 -12.08
N CYS A 194 21.81 11.20 -11.66
CA CYS A 194 20.68 11.14 -12.58
C CYS A 194 20.38 12.47 -13.30
N LEU A 195 20.64 13.62 -12.65
CA LEU A 195 20.42 14.95 -13.24
C LEU A 195 21.68 15.57 -13.88
N LEU A 196 22.79 14.81 -13.96
CA LEU A 196 24.00 15.26 -14.65
C LEU A 196 23.75 15.68 -16.11
N PRO A 197 22.97 14.94 -16.93
CA PRO A 197 22.69 15.33 -18.32
C PRO A 197 21.65 16.46 -18.43
N GLU A 198 20.87 16.72 -17.38
CA GLU A 198 19.74 17.65 -17.41
C GLU A 198 20.10 19.08 -16.97
N LYS A 199 19.53 20.08 -17.64
CA LYS A 199 19.81 21.51 -17.40
C LYS A 199 18.99 22.12 -16.25
N PHE A 200 19.03 21.50 -15.07
CA PHE A 200 18.48 22.07 -13.84
C PHE A 200 19.45 23.05 -13.18
N ARG A 201 18.93 24.11 -12.55
CA ARG A 201 19.73 25.03 -11.74
C ARG A 201 20.23 24.30 -10.49
N PRO A 202 21.40 24.69 -9.91
CA PRO A 202 21.91 24.06 -8.69
C PRO A 202 20.89 24.05 -7.54
N ASN A 203 20.12 25.14 -7.38
CA ASN A 203 19.07 25.25 -6.38
C ASN A 203 17.92 24.24 -6.63
N GLU A 204 17.58 23.98 -7.89
CA GLU A 204 16.56 23.00 -8.28
C GLU A 204 17.05 21.58 -8.01
N ARG A 205 18.31 21.28 -8.33
CA ARG A 205 18.93 19.98 -8.03
C ARG A 205 19.01 19.72 -6.54
N ALA A 206 19.43 20.71 -5.75
CA ALA A 206 19.49 20.61 -4.29
C ALA A 206 18.10 20.40 -3.68
N PHE A 207 17.08 21.07 -4.22
CA PHE A 207 15.71 20.87 -3.79
C PHE A 207 15.22 19.46 -4.16
N ILE A 208 15.40 19.00 -5.39
CA ILE A 208 15.00 17.63 -5.80
C ILE A 208 15.72 16.56 -4.93
N ALA A 209 17.00 16.79 -4.61
CA ALA A 209 17.76 15.96 -3.70
C ALA A 209 17.20 15.96 -2.27
N TRP A 210 16.75 17.11 -1.77
CA TRP A 210 16.18 17.21 -0.43
C TRP A 210 14.76 16.62 -0.34
N MET A 211 13.99 16.76 -1.41
CA MET A 211 12.57 16.42 -1.51
C MET A 211 12.32 14.93 -1.79
N GLY A 212 12.96 14.06 -1.00
CA GLY A 212 12.79 12.61 -1.03
C GLY A 212 12.06 12.09 0.20
N LEU A 213 10.90 12.67 0.55
CA LEU A 213 10.09 12.15 1.67
C LEU A 213 9.74 10.69 1.41
N ARG A 214 9.98 9.85 2.43
CA ARG A 214 9.55 8.46 2.42
C ARG A 214 8.08 8.39 2.81
N GLY A 215 7.29 7.71 1.97
CA GLY A 215 5.86 7.55 2.15
C GLY A 215 5.41 6.37 2.98
N ALA A 216 4.16 5.99 2.77
CA ALA A 216 3.57 4.79 3.34
C ALA A 216 4.08 3.50 2.66
N VAL A 217 4.45 3.55 1.38
CA VAL A 217 4.89 2.38 0.60
C VAL A 217 6.08 1.64 1.23
N PRO A 218 7.20 2.27 1.63
CA PRO A 218 8.29 1.57 2.31
C PRO A 218 7.87 0.82 3.58
N ILE A 219 6.91 1.35 4.36
CA ILE A 219 6.43 0.70 5.57
C ILE A 219 5.60 -0.54 5.20
N PHE A 220 4.69 -0.41 4.23
CA PHE A 220 3.93 -1.53 3.68
C PHE A 220 4.86 -2.64 3.19
N LEU A 221 5.88 -2.27 2.40
CA LEU A 221 6.89 -3.20 1.89
C LEU A 221 7.72 -3.85 3.00
N GLY A 222 7.97 -3.14 4.11
CA GLY A 222 8.63 -3.69 5.30
C GLY A 222 7.84 -4.83 5.95
N GLY A 223 6.54 -4.96 5.67
CA GLY A 223 5.71 -6.07 6.13
C GLY A 223 5.93 -7.36 5.33
N PHE A 224 6.45 -7.30 4.09
CA PHE A 224 6.65 -8.51 3.28
C PHE A 224 7.60 -9.56 3.90
N PRO A 225 8.76 -9.18 4.48
CA PRO A 225 9.57 -10.13 5.24
C PRO A 225 8.80 -10.84 6.36
N VAL A 226 7.90 -10.13 7.04
CA VAL A 226 7.08 -10.68 8.13
C VAL A 226 6.05 -11.68 7.58
N LEU A 227 5.39 -11.33 6.48
CA LEU A 227 4.42 -12.19 5.80
C LEU A 227 5.05 -13.49 5.28
N LEU A 228 6.30 -13.41 4.81
CA LEU A 228 7.03 -14.55 4.27
C LEU A 228 7.85 -15.30 5.33
N GLY A 229 7.76 -14.90 6.60
CA GLY A 229 8.40 -15.62 7.72
C GLY A 229 9.92 -15.61 7.67
N VAL A 230 10.53 -14.58 7.07
CA VAL A 230 11.99 -14.48 6.92
C VAL A 230 12.67 -14.24 8.26
N GLU A 231 13.87 -14.78 8.44
CA GLU A 231 14.68 -14.51 9.62
C GLU A 231 14.91 -13.00 9.80
N ASN A 232 14.87 -12.51 11.05
CA ASN A 232 14.98 -11.08 11.36
C ASN A 232 13.89 -10.18 10.72
N ALA A 233 12.76 -10.71 10.27
CA ALA A 233 11.67 -9.94 9.67
C ALA A 233 11.24 -8.71 10.50
N ASN A 234 11.15 -8.86 11.82
CA ASN A 234 10.80 -7.76 12.72
C ASN A 234 11.85 -6.64 12.72
N LEU A 235 13.14 -6.97 12.58
CA LEU A 235 14.21 -5.98 12.48
C LEU A 235 14.07 -5.15 11.19
N TYR A 236 13.79 -5.80 10.06
CA TYR A 236 13.56 -5.10 8.78
C TYR A 236 12.34 -4.18 8.86
N PHE A 237 11.23 -4.68 9.42
CA PHE A 237 10.02 -3.90 9.59
C PHE A 237 10.23 -2.69 10.52
N SER A 238 10.78 -2.91 11.72
CA SER A 238 11.05 -1.83 12.68
C SER A 238 12.04 -0.79 12.14
N THR A 239 13.06 -1.22 11.40
CA THR A 239 14.03 -0.31 10.76
C THR A 239 13.37 0.52 9.67
N ALA A 240 12.60 -0.10 8.77
CA ALA A 240 11.88 0.60 7.70
C ALA A 240 10.91 1.63 8.29
N PHE A 241 10.16 1.24 9.33
CA PHE A 241 9.25 2.13 10.05
C PHE A 241 9.99 3.33 10.66
N ALA A 242 11.05 3.09 11.44
CA ALA A 242 11.83 4.15 12.09
C ALA A 242 12.45 5.12 11.07
N VAL A 243 12.98 4.60 9.96
CA VAL A 243 13.55 5.42 8.87
C VAL A 243 12.48 6.29 8.20
N VAL A 244 11.27 5.77 8.00
CA VAL A 244 10.15 6.53 7.42
C VAL A 244 9.69 7.62 8.39
N ILE A 245 9.48 7.30 9.66
CA ILE A 245 9.10 8.31 10.67
C ILE A 245 10.15 9.40 10.80
N ALA A 246 11.44 9.04 10.86
CA ALA A 246 12.53 10.01 10.88
C ALA A 246 12.52 10.90 9.63
N SER A 247 12.33 10.32 8.44
CA SER A 247 12.21 11.05 7.18
C SER A 247 11.00 12.00 7.18
N LEU A 248 9.82 11.54 7.61
CA LEU A 248 8.61 12.36 7.69
C LEU A 248 8.77 13.54 8.66
N VAL A 249 9.37 13.31 9.83
CA VAL A 249 9.59 14.37 10.82
C VAL A 249 10.65 15.37 10.33
N ILE A 250 11.82 14.88 9.92
CA ILE A 250 12.94 15.74 9.52
C ILE A 250 12.61 16.47 8.22
N GLN A 251 12.24 15.74 7.16
CA GLN A 251 12.00 16.33 5.85
C GLN A 251 10.62 17.00 5.76
N GLY A 252 9.59 16.48 6.45
CA GLY A 252 8.28 17.14 6.49
C GLY A 252 8.32 18.51 7.17
N TRP A 253 9.06 18.65 8.27
CA TRP A 253 9.23 19.95 8.93
C TRP A 253 10.13 20.90 8.13
N THR A 254 11.19 20.38 7.49
CA THR A 254 12.16 21.20 6.75
C THR A 254 11.77 21.51 5.31
N ALA A 255 10.80 20.82 4.72
CA ALA A 255 10.37 21.03 3.33
C ALA A 255 9.93 22.46 3.04
N GLY A 256 9.12 23.05 3.93
CA GLY A 256 8.65 24.43 3.79
C GLY A 256 9.80 25.45 3.84
N PRO A 257 10.68 25.42 4.86
CA PRO A 257 11.89 26.26 4.89
C PRO A 257 12.82 26.07 3.69
N VAL A 258 13.09 24.83 3.27
CA VAL A 258 14.03 24.53 2.17
C VAL A 258 13.48 24.98 0.81
N SER A 259 12.16 24.89 0.58
CA SER A 259 11.55 25.41 -0.65
C SER A 259 11.71 26.93 -0.80
N ARG A 260 11.65 27.67 0.32
CA ARG A 260 11.91 29.12 0.37
C ARG A 260 13.37 29.45 0.12
N LEU A 261 14.28 28.72 0.77
CA LEU A 261 15.72 28.91 0.59
C LEU A 261 16.14 28.64 -0.87
N ALA A 262 15.59 27.60 -1.48
CA ALA A 262 15.85 27.25 -2.88
C ALA A 262 15.18 28.20 -3.89
N ARG A 263 14.28 29.10 -3.44
CA ARG A 263 13.47 30.02 -4.27
C ARG A 263 12.64 29.31 -5.34
N ILE A 264 12.11 28.12 -5.01
CA ILE A 264 11.36 27.29 -5.96
C ILE A 264 9.86 27.42 -5.75
N ALA A 265 9.39 27.68 -4.52
CA ALA A 265 7.97 27.93 -4.23
C ALA A 265 7.72 29.40 -3.83
N PRO A 266 6.58 29.99 -4.20
CA PRO A 266 6.18 31.32 -3.69
C PRO A 266 5.90 31.26 -2.17
N PRO A 267 5.99 32.39 -1.46
CA PRO A 267 5.70 32.45 -0.02
C PRO A 267 4.24 32.02 0.25
N ILE A 268 4.03 31.25 1.33
CA ILE A 268 2.70 30.86 1.81
C ILE A 268 1.96 32.14 2.20
N GLU A 269 0.95 32.54 1.43
CA GLU A 269 0.09 33.68 1.78
C GLU A 269 -0.80 33.32 2.96
N GLY A 270 -0.48 33.87 4.14
CA GLY A 270 -1.44 34.08 5.23
C GLY A 270 -1.38 33.10 6.41
N ARG A 271 -1.73 33.65 7.58
CA ARG A 271 -1.82 33.10 8.96
C ARG A 271 -2.57 31.76 9.15
N LYS A 272 -3.02 31.09 8.08
CA LYS A 272 -3.73 29.79 8.11
C LYS A 272 -2.81 28.56 8.07
N GLY A 273 -1.61 28.66 7.47
CA GLY A 273 -0.73 27.51 7.29
C GLY A 273 -0.24 26.83 8.57
N TRP A 274 -0.07 27.58 9.67
CA TRP A 274 0.34 26.99 10.96
C TRP A 274 -0.75 26.12 11.59
N ARG A 275 -2.04 26.42 11.34
CA ARG A 275 -3.16 25.61 11.82
C ARG A 275 -3.31 24.32 11.03
N ASP A 276 -3.09 24.38 9.71
CA ASP A 276 -3.14 23.19 8.85
C ASP A 276 -1.92 22.29 9.09
N MET A 277 -0.73 22.86 9.27
CA MET A 277 0.48 22.10 9.68
C MET A 277 0.35 21.55 11.10
N ALA A 278 -0.24 22.30 12.04
CA ALA A 278 -0.54 21.80 13.37
C ALA A 278 -1.61 20.70 13.35
N ALA A 279 -2.61 20.78 12.46
CA ALA A 279 -3.62 19.75 12.27
C ALA A 279 -3.01 18.46 11.71
N ILE A 280 -2.09 18.55 10.73
CA ILE A 280 -1.42 17.38 10.15
C ILE A 280 -0.39 16.78 11.12
N GLY A 281 0.35 17.64 11.83
CA GLY A 281 1.18 17.23 12.96
C GLY A 281 0.34 16.55 14.05
N ALA A 282 -0.83 17.09 14.38
CA ALA A 282 -1.76 16.51 15.35
C ALA A 282 -2.40 15.22 14.85
N VAL A 283 -2.65 15.06 13.55
CA VAL A 283 -3.11 13.78 12.98
C VAL A 283 -1.99 12.76 13.06
N THR A 284 -0.75 13.09 12.71
CA THR A 284 0.39 12.15 12.72
C THR A 284 0.79 11.78 14.16
N VAL A 285 0.89 12.76 15.05
CA VAL A 285 1.14 12.58 16.49
C VAL A 285 -0.04 11.91 17.16
N GLY A 286 -1.27 12.25 16.77
CA GLY A 286 -2.49 11.60 17.22
C GLY A 286 -2.56 10.15 16.74
N PHE A 287 -2.02 9.85 15.57
CA PHE A 287 -1.94 8.50 15.03
C PHE A 287 -0.93 7.65 15.77
N ALA A 288 0.29 8.18 15.94
CA ALA A 288 1.35 7.55 16.71
C ALA A 288 0.92 7.38 18.16
N GLY A 289 0.24 8.39 18.73
CA GLY A 289 -0.32 8.38 20.07
C GLY A 289 -1.48 7.40 20.24
N ALA A 290 -2.41 7.32 19.28
CA ALA A 290 -3.51 6.36 19.30
C ALA A 290 -3.00 4.93 19.10
N SER A 291 -1.99 4.73 18.25
CA SER A 291 -1.33 3.43 18.05
C SER A 291 -0.55 3.02 19.29
N PHE A 292 0.14 3.96 19.95
CA PHE A 292 0.81 3.75 21.23
C PHE A 292 -0.17 3.44 22.36
N ALA A 293 -1.27 4.20 22.45
CA ALA A 293 -2.34 3.97 23.43
C ALA A 293 -3.07 2.65 23.17
N ALA A 294 -3.33 2.28 21.92
CA ALA A 294 -3.90 0.99 21.55
C ALA A 294 -2.92 -0.16 21.88
N SER A 295 -1.62 0.04 21.67
CA SER A 295 -0.58 -0.92 22.05
C SER A 295 -0.49 -1.12 23.56
N ILE A 296 -0.65 -0.04 24.36
CA ILE A 296 -0.77 -0.11 25.82
C ILE A 296 -2.06 -0.83 26.22
N ALA A 297 -3.21 -0.40 25.68
CA ALA A 297 -4.52 -0.92 26.03
C ALA A 297 -4.71 -2.39 25.64
N ALA A 298 -4.04 -2.84 24.57
CA ALA A 298 -4.05 -4.23 24.12
C ALA A 298 -2.99 -5.11 24.82
N GLY A 299 -2.20 -4.57 25.77
CA GLY A 299 -1.15 -5.31 26.48
C GLY A 299 0.00 -5.79 25.60
N LEU A 300 0.16 -5.21 24.40
CA LEU A 300 1.15 -5.63 23.39
C LEU A 300 2.59 -5.23 23.76
N ILE A 301 2.77 -4.29 24.69
CA ILE A 301 4.10 -3.83 25.13
C ILE A 301 4.82 -4.89 25.98
N ASP A 302 4.09 -5.79 26.64
CA ASP A 302 4.64 -6.75 27.61
C ASP A 302 4.87 -8.16 27.03
N ARG A 303 4.49 -8.39 25.76
CA ARG A 303 4.67 -9.72 25.12
C ARG A 303 6.03 -9.80 24.40
N GLN A 304 6.97 -10.54 24.99
CA GLN A 304 8.26 -10.91 24.35
C GLN A 304 8.13 -11.94 23.21
N GLY A 305 6.92 -12.21 22.72
CA GLY A 305 6.65 -13.20 21.65
C GLY A 305 6.30 -12.53 20.31
N PRO A 306 6.44 -13.26 19.19
CA PRO A 306 6.06 -12.74 17.87
C PRO A 306 4.58 -12.31 17.86
N VAL A 307 4.34 -11.06 17.46
CA VAL A 307 3.00 -10.43 17.35
C VAL A 307 2.10 -11.22 16.40
N PHE A 308 2.70 -11.90 15.42
CA PHE A 308 2.04 -12.82 14.52
C PHE A 308 2.91 -14.06 14.32
N SER A 309 2.44 -15.21 14.82
CA SER A 309 2.84 -16.52 14.30
C SER A 309 1.77 -16.91 13.29
N ALA A 310 2.13 -16.96 12.01
CA ALA A 310 1.23 -17.50 11.00
C ALA A 310 0.85 -18.93 11.43
N PRO A 311 -0.45 -19.27 11.55
CA PRO A 311 -0.82 -20.63 11.87
C PRO A 311 -0.28 -21.55 10.79
N THR A 312 0.36 -22.62 11.22
CA THR A 312 0.92 -23.65 10.35
C THR A 312 -0.19 -24.24 9.49
N VAL A 313 0.11 -24.74 8.29
CA VAL A 313 -0.89 -25.37 7.41
C VAL A 313 -1.65 -26.50 8.13
N ALA A 314 -0.97 -27.21 9.06
CA ALA A 314 -1.60 -28.20 9.92
C ALA A 314 -2.62 -27.59 10.90
N GLU A 315 -2.29 -26.47 11.55
CA GLU A 315 -3.17 -25.75 12.48
C GLU A 315 -4.37 -25.13 11.74
N LEU A 316 -4.17 -24.58 10.54
CA LEU A 316 -5.26 -24.12 9.68
C LEU A 316 -6.19 -25.27 9.27
N ARG A 317 -5.63 -26.44 8.96
CA ARG A 317 -6.41 -27.63 8.58
C ARG A 317 -7.22 -28.17 9.75
N GLU A 318 -6.69 -28.09 10.97
CA GLU A 318 -7.40 -28.46 12.19
C GLU A 318 -8.48 -27.43 12.56
N MET A 319 -8.23 -26.13 12.37
CA MET A 319 -9.23 -25.07 12.57
C MET A 319 -10.39 -25.15 11.59
N VAL A 320 -10.14 -25.59 10.36
CA VAL A 320 -11.14 -25.75 9.29
C VAL A 320 -11.76 -27.16 9.29
N ALA A 321 -11.24 -28.09 10.09
CA ALA A 321 -11.77 -29.44 10.16
C ALA A 321 -13.22 -29.42 10.68
N PRO A 322 -14.16 -30.14 10.05
CA PRO A 322 -15.52 -30.23 10.53
C PRO A 322 -15.52 -30.81 11.96
N PRO A 323 -16.34 -30.28 12.87
CA PRO A 323 -16.34 -30.72 14.26
C PRO A 323 -16.61 -32.22 14.34
N SER A 324 -15.70 -32.97 14.96
CA SER A 324 -15.75 -34.44 15.06
C SER A 324 -16.84 -34.96 16.01
N SER A 325 -17.59 -34.07 16.67
CA SER A 325 -18.81 -34.43 17.39
C SER A 325 -19.78 -33.24 17.46
N PRO A 326 -21.10 -33.48 17.40
CA PRO A 326 -22.11 -32.46 17.65
C PRO A 326 -22.22 -32.22 19.16
N SER A 327 -21.14 -31.74 19.81
CA SER A 327 -21.20 -31.35 21.21
C SER A 327 -21.79 -29.94 21.34
N SER A 328 -22.96 -29.92 21.98
CA SER A 328 -23.80 -28.81 22.43
C SER A 328 -23.05 -27.63 23.09
N GLY A 329 -22.41 -26.79 22.28
CA GLY A 329 -21.84 -25.51 22.70
C GLY A 329 -21.41 -24.62 21.54
N GLY A 330 -21.92 -24.89 20.34
CA GLY A 330 -21.53 -24.21 19.10
C GLY A 330 -21.97 -22.74 19.13
N VAL A 331 -20.99 -21.84 19.02
CA VAL A 331 -21.19 -20.42 18.74
C VAL A 331 -22.05 -20.30 17.49
N ARG A 332 -23.32 -19.91 17.67
CA ARG A 332 -24.25 -19.66 16.55
C ARG A 332 -23.86 -18.35 15.88
N LEU A 333 -23.78 -18.36 14.54
CA LEU A 333 -23.64 -17.15 13.73
C LEU A 333 -24.73 -16.15 14.14
N GLY A 334 -24.33 -15.05 14.79
CA GLY A 334 -25.25 -13.95 15.11
C GLY A 334 -25.02 -13.26 16.45
N THR A 335 -24.30 -13.85 17.40
CA THR A 335 -24.07 -13.18 18.70
C THR A 335 -22.61 -13.34 19.12
N LEU A 336 -21.85 -12.24 19.05
CA LEU A 336 -20.69 -12.08 19.93
C LEU A 336 -21.17 -12.33 21.38
N PRO A 337 -20.40 -13.02 22.22
CA PRO A 337 -20.69 -13.11 23.65
C PRO A 337 -21.02 -11.73 24.22
N ALA A 338 -22.08 -11.60 25.03
CA ALA A 338 -22.51 -10.30 25.55
C ALA A 338 -21.43 -9.63 26.42
N ASP A 339 -20.55 -10.46 26.97
CA ASP A 339 -19.36 -10.18 27.77
C ASP A 339 -18.07 -10.02 26.93
N TRP A 340 -18.16 -9.88 25.60
CA TRP A 340 -16.99 -9.79 24.71
C TRP A 340 -15.92 -8.77 25.16
N MET A 341 -16.36 -7.64 25.72
CA MET A 341 -15.47 -6.58 26.19
C MET A 341 -14.80 -6.90 27.54
N GLU A 342 -15.30 -7.89 28.27
CA GLU A 342 -14.81 -8.32 29.58
C GLU A 342 -13.87 -9.53 29.48
N LEU A 343 -13.84 -10.22 28.34
CA LEU A 343 -12.98 -11.38 28.09
C LEU A 343 -11.49 -11.00 27.99
N ASP A 344 -10.62 -11.89 28.49
CA ASP A 344 -9.18 -11.78 28.26
C ASP A 344 -8.84 -11.92 26.77
N MET A 345 -7.75 -11.30 26.34
CA MET A 345 -7.34 -11.20 24.94
C MET A 345 -7.06 -12.60 24.34
N GLU A 346 -6.59 -13.54 25.14
CA GLU A 346 -6.31 -14.90 24.71
C GLU A 346 -7.59 -15.70 24.39
N GLU A 347 -8.65 -15.44 25.14
CA GLU A 347 -9.97 -16.01 24.92
C GLU A 347 -10.67 -15.35 23.73
N ARG A 348 -10.58 -14.02 23.62
CA ARG A 348 -11.08 -13.29 22.44
C ARG A 348 -10.41 -13.76 21.15
N ARG A 349 -9.10 -13.98 21.14
CA ARG A 349 -8.36 -14.47 19.97
C ARG A 349 -8.77 -15.89 19.59
N ARG A 350 -8.94 -16.79 20.58
CA ARG A 350 -9.44 -18.14 20.36
C ARG A 350 -10.87 -18.15 19.82
N LEU A 351 -11.75 -17.31 20.37
CA LEU A 351 -13.13 -17.19 19.91
C LEU A 351 -13.22 -16.57 18.52
N PHE A 352 -12.46 -15.50 18.24
CA PHE A 352 -12.41 -14.86 16.94
C PHE A 352 -11.92 -15.84 15.86
N ALA A 353 -10.84 -16.58 16.13
CA ALA A 353 -10.34 -17.60 15.21
C ALA A 353 -11.39 -18.70 14.95
N ARG A 354 -12.10 -19.17 15.98
CA ARG A 354 -13.21 -20.14 15.81
C ARG A 354 -14.39 -19.57 15.03
N ILE A 355 -14.75 -18.31 15.25
CA ILE A 355 -15.84 -17.64 14.53
C ILE A 355 -15.47 -17.46 13.05
N VAL A 356 -14.26 -17.00 12.75
CA VAL A 356 -13.79 -16.85 11.37
C VAL A 356 -13.70 -18.22 10.69
N ALA A 357 -13.17 -19.23 11.38
CA ALA A 357 -13.11 -20.58 10.85
C ALA A 357 -14.51 -21.18 10.60
N SER A 358 -15.47 -20.96 11.51
CA SER A 358 -16.85 -21.41 11.31
C SER A 358 -17.56 -20.65 10.18
N LEU A 359 -17.23 -19.37 9.98
CA LEU A 359 -17.74 -18.56 8.87
C LEU A 359 -17.19 -19.08 7.53
N ILE A 360 -15.89 -19.34 7.46
CA ILE A 360 -15.23 -19.90 6.27
C ILE A 360 -15.76 -21.32 5.98
N ALA A 361 -15.94 -22.15 7.01
CA ALA A 361 -16.50 -23.49 6.85
C ALA A 361 -17.96 -23.45 6.36
N SER A 362 -18.79 -22.56 6.91
CA SER A 362 -20.16 -22.34 6.47
C SER A 362 -20.23 -21.87 5.02
N GLU A 363 -19.37 -20.92 4.63
CA GLU A 363 -19.32 -20.41 3.26
C GLU A 363 -18.80 -21.47 2.29
N ASN A 364 -17.79 -22.25 2.68
CA ASN A 364 -17.30 -23.37 1.89
C ASN A 364 -18.35 -24.46 1.71
N GLU A 365 -19.15 -24.79 2.73
CA GLU A 365 -20.29 -25.70 2.57
C GLU A 365 -21.32 -25.14 1.57
N HIS A 366 -21.59 -23.84 1.61
CA HIS A 366 -22.49 -23.19 0.65
C HIS A 366 -21.96 -23.30 -0.78
N VAL A 367 -20.69 -22.94 -1.00
CA VAL A 367 -20.00 -23.03 -2.29
C VAL A 367 -19.95 -24.46 -2.82
N LEU A 368 -19.72 -25.45 -1.95
CA LEU A 368 -19.70 -26.87 -2.34
C LEU A 368 -21.10 -27.38 -2.70
N ARG A 369 -22.15 -26.94 -2.00
CA ARG A 369 -23.55 -27.25 -2.36
C ARG A 369 -23.92 -26.62 -3.70
N ASP A 370 -23.55 -25.36 -3.93
CA ASP A 370 -23.80 -24.66 -5.18
C ASP A 370 -23.08 -25.36 -6.34
N ARG A 371 -21.82 -25.77 -6.13
CA ARG A 371 -21.06 -26.54 -7.11
C ARG A 371 -21.68 -27.90 -7.42
N ALA A 372 -22.08 -28.67 -6.39
CA ALA A 372 -22.76 -29.95 -6.60
C ALA A 372 -24.10 -29.78 -7.35
N THR A 373 -24.79 -28.67 -7.09
CA THR A 373 -26.02 -28.31 -7.79
C THR A 373 -25.75 -27.97 -9.27
N LEU A 374 -24.69 -27.20 -9.55
CA LEU A 374 -24.24 -26.88 -10.91
C LEU A 374 -23.75 -28.12 -11.68
N GLU A 375 -23.02 -29.02 -11.04
CA GLU A 375 -22.56 -30.28 -11.63
C GLU A 375 -23.76 -31.21 -11.93
N ARG A 376 -24.78 -31.21 -11.08
CA ARG A 376 -26.05 -31.91 -11.33
C ARG A 376 -26.80 -31.30 -12.53
N PHE A 377 -26.85 -29.97 -12.64
CA PHE A 377 -27.43 -29.30 -13.81
C PHE A 377 -26.67 -29.62 -15.10
N ALA A 378 -25.34 -29.56 -15.08
CA ALA A 378 -24.50 -29.90 -16.22
C ALA A 378 -24.66 -31.37 -16.65
N GLY A 379 -24.80 -32.29 -15.69
CA GLY A 379 -25.08 -33.71 -15.96
C GLY A 379 -26.47 -33.97 -16.53
N LEU A 380 -27.48 -33.19 -16.12
CA LEU A 380 -28.85 -33.27 -16.65
C LEU A 380 -28.95 -32.73 -18.09
N GLU A 381 -28.23 -31.64 -18.40
CA GLU A 381 -28.08 -31.11 -19.77
C GLU A 381 -27.34 -32.10 -20.69
N ALA A 382 -26.24 -32.70 -20.19
CA ALA A 382 -25.47 -33.68 -20.96
C ALA A 382 -26.28 -34.94 -21.32
N ASN A 383 -27.27 -35.30 -20.50
CA ASN A 383 -28.16 -36.44 -20.72
C ASN A 383 -29.45 -36.09 -21.50
N GLY A 384 -29.61 -34.86 -21.99
CA GLY A 384 -30.74 -34.45 -22.83
C GLY A 384 -32.09 -34.36 -22.11
N THR A 385 -32.12 -34.47 -20.79
CA THR A 385 -33.32 -34.29 -19.96
C THR A 385 -33.60 -32.80 -19.74
N ARG A 386 -34.67 -32.27 -20.37
CA ARG A 386 -35.21 -30.94 -20.02
C ARG A 386 -35.99 -31.05 -18.72
N LEU A 387 -35.73 -30.11 -17.80
CA LEU A 387 -36.53 -29.89 -16.60
C LEU A 387 -37.75 -29.05 -17.00
N ASP A 388 -38.96 -29.49 -16.61
CA ASP A 388 -40.18 -28.68 -16.58
C ASP A 388 -40.17 -27.69 -15.40
#